data_AF-A0A0X8G3Q7-F1
#
_entry.id   AF-A0A0X8G3Q7-F1
#
_cell.length_a   1.000
_cell.length_b   1.000
_cell.length_c   1.000
_cell.angle_alpha   90.00
_cell.angle_beta   90.00
_cell.angle_gamma   90.00
#
_symmetry.space_group_name_H-M   'P 1'
#
loop_
_entity.id
_entity.type
_entity.pdbx_description
1 polymer ?
#
loop_
_entity_poly.entity_id
_entity_poly.type
_entity_poly.pdbx_seq_one_letter_code
_entity_poly.pdbx_strand_id
1 'polypeptide(L)'
;MTQNKNQYEIDNDVVKLTVFNKKGKSFTAQFDLEDLEKVKALGTWHAQWNKDFNNYIIQTSTEVIQKGKKRYIKPTLQSTVLGTSPNAPIRHLNGDLLDNRKSNLEIYNRRQINDYDVLENQVIAIHLKDRYGNLVNKALISAEDLDQVVNEKYTWVCQKKANGQPYAIAHTEAGRVYLDTYLTNCQPGFRVHHINKNPLDNRRQNLEVKALEIAEPTEI
;
A
#
# COMPACT_ATOMS: atom_id res chain seq x y z
N MET A 1 -6.61 -23.61 28.59
CA MET A 1 -7.36 -22.58 27.84
C MET A 1 -8.08 -23.29 26.72
N THR A 2 -9.41 -23.22 26.69
CA THR A 2 -10.24 -23.87 25.68
C THR A 2 -9.84 -23.33 24.31
N GLN A 3 -9.33 -24.20 23.44
CA GLN A 3 -9.00 -23.86 22.07
C GLN A 3 -10.32 -23.64 21.35
N ASN A 4 -10.80 -22.40 21.28
CA ASN A 4 -12.00 -22.05 20.54
C ASN A 4 -11.76 -22.38 19.07
N LYS A 5 -12.25 -23.56 18.65
CA LYS A 5 -12.10 -24.06 17.27
C LYS A 5 -12.87 -23.15 16.32
N ASN A 6 -12.36 -22.99 15.10
CA ASN A 6 -13.11 -22.33 14.04
C ASN A 6 -14.39 -23.10 13.73
N GLN A 7 -15.47 -22.36 13.49
CA GLN A 7 -16.76 -22.93 13.08
C GLN A 7 -17.05 -22.48 11.66
N TYR A 8 -17.58 -23.40 10.86
CA TYR A 8 -17.91 -23.18 9.46
C TYR A 8 -19.40 -23.48 9.28
N GLU A 9 -20.14 -22.51 8.78
CA GLU A 9 -21.55 -22.64 8.40
C GLU A 9 -21.64 -22.39 6.90
N ILE A 10 -22.32 -23.29 6.18
CA ILE A 10 -22.50 -23.18 4.74
C ILE A 10 -23.91 -22.64 4.48
N ASP A 11 -23.98 -21.55 3.74
CA ASP A 11 -25.20 -20.88 3.32
C ASP A 11 -25.14 -20.70 1.80
N ASN A 12 -25.76 -21.64 1.08
CA ASN A 12 -25.67 -21.77 -0.38
C ASN A 12 -24.21 -21.87 -0.88
N ASP A 13 -23.75 -20.88 -1.64
CA ASP A 13 -22.42 -20.76 -2.22
C ASP A 13 -21.44 -19.97 -1.33
N VAL A 14 -21.87 -19.57 -0.13
CA VAL A 14 -21.06 -18.79 0.82
C VAL A 14 -20.80 -19.60 2.09
N VAL A 15 -19.57 -19.53 2.59
CA VAL A 15 -19.18 -20.07 3.89
C VAL A 15 -19.04 -18.93 4.88
N LYS A 16 -19.72 -19.02 6.01
CA LYS A 16 -19.50 -18.18 7.19
C LYS A 16 -18.53 -18.86 8.14
N LEU A 17 -17.42 -18.20 8.41
CA LEU A 17 -16.34 -18.64 9.28
C LEU A 17 -16.32 -17.82 10.56
N THR A 18 -16.66 -18.46 11.67
CA THR A 18 -16.53 -17.86 13.01
C THR A 18 -15.13 -18.11 13.55
N VAL A 19 -14.42 -17.02 13.85
CA VAL A 19 -13.09 -17.03 14.46
C VAL A 19 -13.06 -16.14 15.69
N PHE A 20 -11.97 -16.24 16.46
CA PHE A 20 -11.79 -15.48 17.68
C PHE A 20 -10.48 -14.69 17.63
N ASN A 21 -10.45 -13.54 18.29
CA ASN A 21 -9.19 -12.84 18.55
C ASN A 21 -8.53 -13.36 19.84
N LYS A 22 -7.32 -12.85 20.14
CA LYS A 22 -6.58 -13.23 21.37
C LYS A 22 -7.32 -12.95 22.68
N LYS A 23 -8.31 -12.06 22.67
CA LYS A 23 -9.14 -11.71 23.83
C LYS A 23 -10.44 -12.52 23.90
N GLY A 24 -10.65 -13.48 22.99
CA GLY A 24 -11.85 -14.31 22.93
C GLY A 24 -13.07 -13.64 22.29
N LYS A 25 -12.95 -12.42 21.74
CA LYS A 25 -14.03 -11.80 20.95
C LYS A 25 -14.20 -12.55 19.64
N SER A 26 -15.43 -12.92 19.29
CA SER A 26 -15.78 -13.57 18.03
C SER A 26 -15.90 -12.58 16.87
N PHE A 27 -15.62 -13.08 15.67
CA PHE A 27 -15.75 -12.40 14.39
C PHE A 27 -16.26 -13.41 13.38
N THR A 28 -17.15 -12.99 12.50
CA THR A 28 -17.66 -13.81 11.40
C THR A 28 -17.14 -13.23 10.10
N ALA A 29 -16.33 -14.01 9.38
CA ALA A 29 -15.92 -13.71 8.02
C ALA A 29 -16.69 -14.59 7.04
N GLN A 30 -16.76 -14.19 5.78
CA GLN A 30 -17.38 -14.97 4.73
C GLN A 30 -16.48 -15.10 3.52
N PHE A 31 -16.59 -16.19 2.78
CA PHE A 31 -15.86 -16.46 1.55
C PHE A 31 -16.60 -17.52 0.70
N ASP A 32 -16.18 -17.75 -0.54
CA ASP A 32 -16.88 -18.66 -1.45
C ASP A 32 -16.69 -20.14 -1.05
N LEU A 33 -17.75 -20.94 -1.20
CA LEU A 33 -17.77 -22.35 -0.84
C LEU A 33 -16.66 -23.17 -1.53
N GLU A 34 -16.32 -22.82 -2.77
CA GLU A 34 -15.26 -23.49 -3.53
C GLU A 34 -13.87 -23.43 -2.85
N ASP A 35 -13.63 -22.46 -1.97
CA ASP A 35 -12.36 -22.31 -1.27
C ASP A 35 -12.32 -23.00 0.11
N LEU A 36 -13.42 -23.65 0.54
CA LEU A 36 -13.57 -24.24 1.88
C LEU A 36 -12.43 -25.18 2.26
N GLU A 37 -12.12 -26.15 1.40
CA GLU A 37 -11.11 -27.16 1.70
C GLU A 37 -9.70 -26.57 1.73
N LYS A 38 -9.41 -25.59 0.87
CA LYS A 38 -8.17 -24.82 0.88
C LYS A 38 -8.02 -24.01 2.18
N VAL A 39 -9.10 -23.41 2.67
CA VAL A 39 -9.11 -22.65 3.93
C VAL A 39 -8.89 -23.58 5.13
N LYS A 40 -9.58 -24.73 5.19
CA LYS A 40 -9.41 -25.74 6.25
C LYS A 40 -8.00 -26.34 6.29
N ALA A 41 -7.40 -26.57 5.12
CA ALA A 41 -6.07 -27.18 5.01
C ALA A 41 -4.95 -26.36 5.70
N LEU A 42 -5.16 -25.05 5.91
CA LEU A 42 -4.20 -24.16 6.59
C LEU A 42 -4.36 -24.12 8.11
N GLY A 43 -5.28 -24.92 8.67
CA GLY A 43 -5.43 -25.10 10.11
C GLY A 43 -6.32 -24.04 10.78
N THR A 44 -5.85 -23.49 11.90
CA THR A 44 -6.66 -22.60 12.74
C THR A 44 -6.47 -21.13 12.36
N TRP A 45 -7.58 -20.46 12.12
CA TRP A 45 -7.69 -19.05 11.81
C TRP A 45 -8.04 -18.21 13.03
N HIS A 46 -7.57 -16.97 13.06
CA HIS A 46 -7.85 -16.02 14.13
C HIS A 46 -8.03 -14.61 13.57
N ALA A 47 -8.87 -13.82 14.26
CA ALA A 47 -9.00 -12.41 13.99
C ALA A 47 -7.80 -11.65 14.59
N GLN A 48 -7.10 -10.89 13.76
CA GLN A 48 -5.96 -10.08 14.16
C GLN A 48 -6.17 -8.62 13.79
N TRP A 49 -5.93 -7.74 14.75
CA TRP A 49 -5.90 -6.30 14.49
C TRP A 49 -4.77 -5.97 13.50
N ASN A 50 -5.12 -5.29 12.41
CA ASN A 50 -4.21 -4.78 11.41
C ASN A 50 -4.24 -3.25 11.42
N LYS A 51 -3.09 -2.63 11.67
CA LYS A 51 -2.94 -1.18 11.76
C LYS A 51 -3.12 -0.47 10.42
N ASP A 52 -2.75 -1.10 9.31
CA ASP A 52 -2.80 -0.48 7.98
C ASP A 52 -4.26 -0.32 7.54
N PHE A 53 -5.11 -1.27 7.92
CA PHE A 53 -6.55 -1.22 7.67
C PHE A 53 -7.36 -0.62 8.83
N ASN A 54 -6.71 -0.32 9.96
CA ASN A 54 -7.39 0.09 11.20
C ASN A 54 -8.58 -0.83 11.58
N ASN A 55 -8.43 -2.13 11.35
CA ASN A 55 -9.53 -3.09 11.51
C ASN A 55 -8.96 -4.52 11.68
N TYR A 56 -9.83 -5.48 12.02
CA TYR A 56 -9.47 -6.89 12.12
C TYR A 56 -9.46 -7.55 10.74
N ILE A 57 -8.44 -8.39 10.52
CA ILE A 57 -8.36 -9.30 9.38
C ILE A 57 -8.30 -10.74 9.89
N ILE A 58 -8.69 -11.69 9.04
CA ILE A 58 -8.58 -13.11 9.35
C ILE A 58 -7.26 -13.64 8.82
N GLN A 59 -6.46 -14.23 9.71
CA GLN A 59 -5.14 -14.78 9.37
C GLN A 59 -4.89 -16.11 10.08
N THR A 60 -3.95 -16.88 9.57
CA THR A 60 -3.40 -18.10 10.19
C THR A 60 -1.87 -17.99 10.25
N SER A 61 -1.22 -18.92 10.95
CA SER A 61 0.23 -19.08 10.96
C SER A 61 0.54 -20.52 10.60
N THR A 62 1.22 -20.74 9.49
CA THR A 62 1.52 -22.09 9.00
C THR A 62 3.01 -22.24 8.69
N GLU A 63 3.55 -23.42 8.99
CA GLU A 63 4.93 -23.80 8.69
C GLU A 63 5.02 -24.30 7.24
N VAL A 64 5.96 -23.76 6.49
CA VAL A 64 6.29 -24.16 5.12
C VAL A 64 7.77 -24.46 4.99
N ILE A 65 8.12 -25.45 4.17
CA ILE A 65 9.51 -25.73 3.82
C ILE A 65 9.83 -24.93 2.56
N GLN A 66 10.75 -23.97 2.67
CA GLN A 66 11.26 -23.21 1.53
C GLN A 66 12.77 -23.39 1.42
N LYS A 67 13.24 -23.88 0.28
CA LYS A 67 14.68 -24.14 0.03
C LYS A 67 15.33 -24.97 1.14
N GLY A 68 14.64 -26.03 1.60
CA GLY A 68 15.09 -26.93 2.66
C GLY A 68 15.06 -26.34 4.08
N LYS A 69 14.63 -25.08 4.27
CA LYS A 69 14.52 -24.44 5.58
C LYS A 69 13.06 -24.28 5.99
N LYS A 70 12.77 -24.59 7.26
CA LYS A 70 11.48 -24.30 7.88
C LYS A 70 11.27 -22.80 7.98
N ARG A 71 10.12 -22.31 7.51
CA ARG A 71 9.69 -20.92 7.62
C ARG A 71 8.24 -20.86 8.04
N TYR A 72 7.89 -19.85 8.82
CA TYR A 72 6.51 -19.55 9.13
C TYR A 72 6.02 -18.45 8.20
N ILE A 73 4.90 -18.71 7.53
CA ILE A 73 4.16 -17.68 6.79
C ILE A 73 2.89 -17.35 7.54
N LYS A 74 2.36 -16.16 7.29
CA LYS A 74 1.10 -15.68 7.86
C LYS A 74 0.09 -15.39 6.75
N PRO A 75 -0.54 -16.44 6.16
CA PRO A 75 -1.59 -16.24 5.17
C PRO A 75 -2.77 -15.49 5.78
N THR A 76 -3.36 -14.60 5.00
CA THR A 76 -4.65 -13.95 5.29
C THR A 76 -5.76 -14.66 4.51
N LEU A 77 -6.99 -14.59 4.99
CA LEU A 77 -8.13 -15.27 4.36
C LEU A 77 -8.29 -14.83 2.90
N GLN A 78 -8.30 -13.52 2.64
CA GLN A 78 -8.28 -12.94 1.28
C GLN A 78 -7.15 -13.48 0.39
N SER A 79 -5.91 -13.60 0.91
CA SER A 79 -4.78 -14.11 0.12
C SER A 79 -4.93 -15.59 -0.21
N THR A 80 -5.47 -16.37 0.73
CA THR A 80 -5.74 -17.79 0.55
C THR A 80 -6.86 -17.99 -0.46
N VAL A 81 -7.98 -17.27 -0.32
CA VAL A 81 -9.11 -17.29 -1.26
C VAL A 81 -8.65 -16.99 -2.69
N LEU A 82 -7.85 -15.93 -2.88
CA LEU A 82 -7.30 -15.58 -4.20
C LEU A 82 -6.11 -16.45 -4.64
N GLY A 83 -5.59 -17.34 -3.80
CA GLY A 83 -4.44 -18.18 -4.13
C GLY A 83 -3.15 -17.39 -4.41
N THR A 84 -2.96 -16.26 -3.73
CA THR A 84 -1.83 -15.36 -3.96
C THR A 84 -0.92 -15.24 -2.73
N SER A 85 0.19 -14.52 -2.88
CA SER A 85 1.12 -14.26 -1.79
C SER A 85 0.43 -13.51 -0.64
N PRO A 86 0.78 -13.79 0.64
CA PRO A 86 0.28 -13.01 1.78
C PRO A 86 0.60 -11.50 1.71
N ASN A 87 1.59 -11.12 0.89
CA ASN A 87 1.97 -9.73 0.66
C ASN A 87 1.31 -9.09 -0.55
N ALA A 88 0.42 -9.81 -1.26
CA ALA A 88 -0.31 -9.25 -2.40
C ALA A 88 -1.16 -8.04 -1.96
N PRO A 89 -1.19 -6.97 -2.76
CA PRO A 89 -1.99 -5.79 -2.47
C PRO A 89 -3.48 -6.07 -2.75
N ILE A 90 -4.16 -6.75 -1.82
CA ILE A 90 -5.57 -7.10 -1.98
C ILE A 90 -6.42 -6.03 -1.29
N ARG A 91 -7.47 -5.56 -1.97
CA ARG A 91 -8.49 -4.68 -1.40
C ARG A 91 -9.88 -5.30 -1.45
N HIS A 92 -10.72 -4.90 -0.51
CA HIS A 92 -12.13 -5.25 -0.43
C HIS A 92 -12.97 -4.13 -1.05
N LEU A 93 -13.74 -4.44 -2.08
CA LEU A 93 -14.48 -3.46 -2.87
C LEU A 93 -15.58 -2.77 -2.07
N ASN A 94 -16.24 -3.50 -1.16
CA ASN A 94 -17.29 -2.98 -0.28
C ASN A 94 -16.77 -2.38 1.03
N GLY A 95 -15.46 -2.38 1.27
CA GLY A 95 -14.83 -1.90 2.51
C GLY A 95 -14.96 -2.82 3.74
N ASP A 96 -15.69 -3.94 3.65
CA ASP A 96 -15.78 -4.95 4.71
C ASP A 96 -14.66 -5.99 4.56
N LEU A 97 -13.66 -5.91 5.43
CA LEU A 97 -12.50 -6.81 5.43
C LEU A 97 -12.83 -8.26 5.84
N LEU A 98 -14.01 -8.49 6.40
CA LEU A 98 -14.50 -9.83 6.75
C LEU A 98 -15.25 -10.47 5.58
N ASP A 99 -15.61 -9.71 4.54
CA ASP A 99 -16.19 -10.21 3.31
C ASP A 99 -15.13 -10.63 2.29
N ASN A 100 -14.61 -11.84 2.44
CA ASN A 100 -13.53 -12.40 1.64
C ASN A 100 -14.05 -13.21 0.44
N ARG A 101 -15.27 -12.95 -0.04
CA ARG A 101 -15.76 -13.53 -1.30
C ARG A 101 -14.96 -12.94 -2.47
N LYS A 102 -14.62 -13.76 -3.47
CA LYS A 102 -13.84 -13.36 -4.66
C LYS A 102 -14.45 -12.18 -5.39
N SER A 103 -15.79 -12.14 -5.48
CA SER A 103 -16.53 -11.02 -6.07
C SER A 103 -16.31 -9.68 -5.36
N ASN A 104 -15.84 -9.69 -4.11
CA ASN A 104 -15.51 -8.52 -3.31
C ASN A 104 -13.99 -8.24 -3.22
N LEU A 105 -13.14 -9.08 -3.80
CA LEU A 105 -11.69 -8.97 -3.67
C LEU A 105 -11.03 -8.59 -5.00
N GLU A 106 -10.06 -7.69 -4.93
CA GLU A 106 -9.25 -7.30 -6.08
C GLU A 106 -7.76 -7.20 -5.72
N ILE A 107 -6.89 -7.74 -6.58
CA ILE A 107 -5.45 -7.51 -6.50
C ILE A 107 -5.16 -6.16 -7.18
N TYR A 108 -4.87 -5.15 -6.37
CA TYR A 108 -4.63 -3.79 -6.83
C TYR A 108 -3.30 -3.69 -7.62
N ASN A 109 -3.38 -3.20 -8.86
CA ASN A 109 -2.19 -2.95 -9.67
C ASN A 109 -1.46 -1.68 -9.19
N ARG A 110 -0.37 -1.87 -8.45
CA ARG A 110 0.45 -0.78 -7.90
C ARG A 110 1.27 -0.01 -8.95
N ARG A 111 1.30 -0.46 -10.20
CA ARG A 111 2.04 0.17 -11.31
C ARG A 111 1.11 0.88 -12.30
N GLN A 112 -0.16 1.05 -11.96
CA GLN A 112 -1.07 1.83 -12.80
C GLN A 112 -0.65 3.31 -12.84
N ILE A 113 -1.01 3.99 -13.92
CA ILE A 113 -0.81 5.43 -14.07
C ILE A 113 -1.55 6.15 -12.94
N ASN A 114 -0.97 7.24 -12.41
CA ASN A 114 -1.62 8.05 -11.40
C ASN A 114 -2.85 8.76 -11.96
N ASP A 115 -3.96 8.68 -11.24
CA ASP A 115 -5.08 9.61 -11.47
C ASP A 115 -4.66 11.04 -11.11
N TYR A 116 -5.36 12.03 -11.65
CA TYR A 116 -5.12 13.43 -11.38
C TYR A 116 -6.39 14.27 -11.49
N ASP A 117 -6.38 15.43 -10.84
CA ASP A 117 -7.38 16.48 -11.04
C ASP A 117 -6.74 17.68 -11.72
N VAL A 118 -7.45 18.29 -12.67
CA VAL A 118 -7.10 19.61 -13.23
C VAL A 118 -7.71 20.68 -12.33
N LEU A 119 -6.87 21.53 -11.76
CA LEU A 119 -7.28 22.65 -10.91
C LEU A 119 -7.20 23.97 -11.70
N GLU A 120 -7.68 25.06 -11.10
CA GLU A 120 -7.54 26.40 -11.65
C GLU A 120 -6.07 26.83 -11.79
N ASN A 121 -5.82 27.86 -12.61
CA ASN A 121 -4.49 28.47 -12.79
C ASN A 121 -3.40 27.50 -13.28
N GLN A 122 -3.76 26.57 -14.18
CA GLN A 122 -2.81 25.63 -14.79
C GLN A 122 -2.08 24.75 -13.77
N VAL A 123 -2.78 24.33 -12.71
CA VAL A 123 -2.25 23.44 -11.68
C VAL A 123 -2.87 22.06 -11.85
N ILE A 124 -2.05 21.01 -11.76
CA ILE A 124 -2.50 19.63 -11.74
C ILE A 124 -2.24 19.05 -10.35
N ALA A 125 -3.21 18.34 -9.79
CA ALA A 125 -3.07 17.60 -8.56
C ALA A 125 -3.02 16.09 -8.85
N ILE A 126 -1.83 15.49 -8.83
CA ILE A 126 -1.68 14.04 -9.01
C ILE A 126 -2.04 13.29 -7.72
N HIS A 127 -2.76 12.19 -7.86
CA HIS A 127 -3.23 11.37 -6.74
C HIS A 127 -2.14 10.40 -6.29
N LEU A 128 -1.69 10.52 -5.05
CA LEU A 128 -0.71 9.62 -4.45
C LEU A 128 -1.44 8.56 -3.61
N LYS A 129 -1.49 7.33 -4.11
CA LYS A 129 -2.22 6.22 -3.49
C LYS A 129 -1.29 5.32 -2.65
N ASP A 130 -1.84 4.67 -1.64
CA ASP A 130 -1.14 3.63 -0.88
C ASP A 130 -1.02 2.32 -1.69
N ARG A 131 -0.47 1.28 -1.06
CA ARG A 131 -0.31 -0.03 -1.68
C ARG A 131 -1.63 -0.75 -1.99
N TYR A 132 -2.76 -0.30 -1.45
CA TYR A 132 -4.10 -0.87 -1.63
C TYR A 132 -4.98 0.02 -2.53
N GLY A 133 -4.45 1.14 -3.02
CA GLY A 133 -5.16 2.05 -3.92
C GLY A 133 -5.95 3.15 -3.22
N ASN A 134 -5.84 3.29 -1.90
CA ASN A 134 -6.48 4.39 -1.17
C ASN A 134 -5.71 5.69 -1.41
N LEU A 135 -6.43 6.79 -1.67
CA LEU A 135 -5.82 8.11 -1.80
C LEU A 135 -5.22 8.54 -0.45
N VAL A 136 -3.91 8.79 -0.41
CA VAL A 136 -3.20 9.22 0.80
C VAL A 136 -2.92 10.72 0.77
N ASN A 137 -2.53 11.24 -0.40
CA ASN A 137 -2.20 12.64 -0.57
C ASN A 137 -2.31 13.06 -2.03
N LYS A 138 -2.13 14.35 -2.31
CA LYS A 138 -1.98 14.89 -3.66
C LYS A 138 -0.67 15.67 -3.77
N ALA A 139 0.05 15.49 -4.88
CA ALA A 139 1.16 16.37 -5.21
C ALA A 139 0.72 17.34 -6.32
N LEU A 140 1.11 18.61 -6.19
CA LEU A 140 0.82 19.63 -7.18
C LEU A 140 1.97 19.70 -8.18
N ILE A 141 1.66 19.82 -9.47
CA ILE A 141 2.61 20.09 -10.54
C ILE A 141 2.05 21.19 -11.45
N SER A 142 2.90 21.77 -12.29
CA SER A 142 2.46 22.71 -13.34
C SER A 142 1.81 21.94 -14.48
N ALA A 143 0.83 22.52 -15.16
CA ALA A 143 0.13 21.84 -16.27
C ALA A 143 1.06 21.38 -17.40
N GLU A 144 2.12 22.15 -17.70
CA GLU A 144 3.13 21.77 -18.70
C GLU A 144 3.90 20.48 -18.36
N ASP A 145 3.88 20.05 -17.10
CA ASP A 145 4.57 18.85 -16.62
C ASP A 145 3.69 17.59 -16.67
N LEU A 146 2.42 17.71 -17.05
CA LEU A 146 1.45 16.61 -16.96
C LEU A 146 1.92 15.36 -17.69
N ASP A 147 2.25 15.47 -18.98
CA ASP A 147 2.61 14.31 -19.81
C ASP A 147 3.91 13.63 -19.34
N GLN A 148 4.86 14.39 -18.78
CA GLN A 148 6.10 13.81 -18.26
C GLN A 148 5.92 13.17 -16.87
N VAL A 149 4.92 13.59 -16.09
CA VAL A 149 4.70 13.07 -14.73
C VAL A 149 3.69 11.92 -14.72
N VAL A 150 2.59 12.05 -15.48
CA VAL A 150 1.50 11.08 -15.53
C VAL A 150 1.67 10.22 -16.78
N ASN A 151 2.41 9.13 -16.64
CA ASN A 151 2.70 8.20 -17.74
C ASN A 151 2.92 6.77 -17.24
N GLU A 152 3.13 5.86 -18.18
CA GLU A 152 3.32 4.43 -17.92
C GLU A 152 4.68 4.10 -17.26
N LYS A 153 5.64 5.02 -17.30
CA LYS A 153 7.00 4.77 -16.79
C LYS A 153 7.09 4.93 -15.27
N TYR A 154 6.32 5.85 -14.70
CA TYR A 154 6.40 6.19 -13.29
C TYR A 154 5.03 6.15 -12.62
N THR A 155 4.92 5.40 -11.53
CA THR A 155 3.83 5.54 -10.56
C THR A 155 4.34 6.24 -9.32
N TRP A 156 3.85 7.46 -9.09
CA TRP A 156 4.20 8.30 -7.95
C TRP A 156 3.42 7.88 -6.70
N VAL A 157 4.13 7.77 -5.58
CA VAL A 157 3.59 7.43 -4.26
C VAL A 157 4.07 8.42 -3.22
N CYS A 158 3.28 8.57 -2.15
CA CYS A 158 3.65 9.40 -1.01
C CYS A 158 4.53 8.60 -0.04
N GLN A 159 5.68 9.15 0.33
CA GLN A 159 6.46 8.71 1.49
C GLN A 159 6.54 9.83 2.53
N LYS A 160 6.98 9.50 3.76
CA LYS A 160 7.19 10.45 4.85
C LYS A 160 8.65 10.43 5.27
N LYS A 161 9.24 11.62 5.41
CA LYS A 161 10.59 11.79 5.98
C LYS A 161 10.55 11.46 7.48
N ALA A 162 11.74 11.36 8.11
CA ALA A 162 11.84 11.14 9.55
C ALA A 162 11.12 12.22 10.39
N ASN A 163 11.06 13.45 9.87
CA ASN A 163 10.31 14.56 10.48
C ASN A 163 8.80 14.55 10.18
N GLY A 164 8.28 13.49 9.54
CA GLY A 164 6.87 13.33 9.19
C GLY A 164 6.43 14.05 7.91
N GLN A 165 7.27 14.91 7.31
CA GLN A 165 6.89 15.64 6.09
C GLN A 165 6.70 14.69 4.92
N PRO A 166 5.56 14.79 4.19
CA PRO A 166 5.31 13.96 3.04
C PRO A 166 6.10 14.45 1.82
N TYR A 167 6.45 13.53 0.92
CA TYR A 167 7.08 13.82 -0.37
C TYR A 167 6.73 12.73 -1.38
N ALA A 168 6.79 13.09 -2.67
CA ALA A 168 6.43 12.19 -3.77
C ALA A 168 7.68 11.51 -4.35
N ILE A 169 7.60 10.19 -4.54
CA ILE A 169 8.64 9.41 -5.23
C ILE A 169 8.05 8.37 -6.18
N ALA A 170 8.85 7.92 -7.13
CA ALA A 170 8.60 6.71 -7.91
C ALA A 170 9.68 5.65 -7.60
N HIS A 171 9.28 4.39 -7.59
CA HIS A 171 10.19 3.25 -7.45
C HIS A 171 10.52 2.69 -8.84
N THR A 172 11.80 2.68 -9.19
CA THR A 172 12.32 2.12 -10.45
C THR A 172 13.30 0.99 -10.16
N GLU A 173 13.69 0.25 -11.20
CA GLU A 173 14.74 -0.77 -11.10
C GLU A 173 16.10 -0.18 -10.70
N ALA A 174 16.39 1.05 -11.13
CA ALA A 174 17.60 1.79 -10.77
C ALA A 174 17.54 2.43 -9.36
N GLY A 175 16.40 2.38 -8.70
CA GLY A 175 16.19 2.96 -7.37
C GLY A 175 15.06 3.97 -7.32
N ARG A 176 15.10 4.85 -6.31
CA ARG A 176 14.04 5.83 -6.05
C ARG A 176 14.29 7.09 -6.89
N VAL A 177 13.24 7.59 -7.52
CA VAL A 177 13.22 8.89 -8.22
C VAL A 177 12.34 9.84 -7.41
N TYR A 178 12.84 11.04 -7.14
CA TYR A 178 12.09 12.08 -6.43
C TYR A 178 11.42 13.02 -7.43
N LEU A 179 10.16 13.39 -7.19
CA LEU A 179 9.38 14.16 -8.16
C LEU A 179 9.99 15.53 -8.42
N ASP A 180 10.39 16.23 -7.37
CA ASP A 180 11.07 17.53 -7.44
C ASP A 180 12.32 17.52 -8.32
N THR A 181 13.16 16.50 -8.14
CA THR A 181 14.45 16.31 -8.80
C THR A 181 14.22 15.92 -10.26
N TYR A 182 13.20 15.10 -10.53
CA TYR A 182 12.79 14.73 -11.87
C TYR A 182 12.30 15.93 -12.69
N LEU A 183 11.45 16.78 -12.11
CA LEU A 183 10.92 17.97 -12.80
C LEU A 183 11.99 19.05 -13.08
N THR A 184 12.99 19.15 -12.22
CA THR A 184 14.06 20.16 -12.30
C THR A 184 15.33 19.66 -12.99
N ASN A 185 15.43 18.36 -13.30
CA ASN A 185 16.67 17.71 -13.74
C ASN A 185 17.87 18.06 -12.83
N CYS A 186 17.63 18.09 -11.52
CA CYS A 186 18.63 18.52 -10.54
C CYS A 186 19.87 17.61 -10.59
N GLN A 187 21.04 18.21 -10.79
CA GLN A 187 22.31 17.51 -10.92
C GLN A 187 22.91 17.16 -9.55
N PRO A 188 23.82 16.17 -9.48
CA PRO A 188 24.63 15.92 -8.29
C PRO A 188 25.35 17.20 -7.84
N GLY A 189 25.43 17.44 -6.53
CA GLY A 189 25.97 18.68 -5.97
C GLY A 189 24.94 19.80 -5.77
N PHE A 190 23.70 19.61 -6.23
CA PHE A 190 22.59 20.53 -6.01
C PHE A 190 21.45 19.87 -5.25
N ARG A 191 20.57 20.68 -4.66
CA ARG A 191 19.31 20.27 -4.03
C ARG A 191 18.16 21.11 -4.56
N VAL A 192 17.00 20.49 -4.67
CA VAL A 192 15.76 21.23 -4.92
C VAL A 192 15.22 21.78 -3.59
N HIS A 193 14.82 23.05 -3.62
CA HIS A 193 14.25 23.78 -2.50
C HIS A 193 12.83 24.22 -2.87
N HIS A 194 11.86 23.80 -2.07
CA HIS A 194 10.47 24.27 -2.17
C HIS A 194 10.33 25.61 -1.46
N ILE A 195 10.00 26.68 -2.19
CA ILE A 195 9.89 28.05 -1.67
C ILE A 195 8.89 28.12 -0.51
N ASN A 196 7.72 27.51 -0.68
CA ASN A 196 6.68 27.45 0.35
C ASN A 196 6.91 26.36 1.43
N LYS A 197 8.05 25.67 1.40
CA LYS A 197 8.41 24.57 2.32
C LYS A 197 7.45 23.37 2.30
N ASN A 198 6.62 23.22 1.27
CA ASN A 198 5.74 22.08 1.05
C ASN A 198 6.33 21.14 -0.02
N PRO A 199 6.89 19.97 0.34
CA PRO A 199 7.52 19.05 -0.63
C PRO A 199 6.52 18.35 -1.58
N LEU A 200 5.21 18.50 -1.36
CA LEU A 200 4.19 18.04 -2.29
C LEU A 200 3.79 19.11 -3.31
N ASP A 201 4.20 20.36 -3.13
CA ASP A 201 3.96 21.42 -4.10
C ASP A 201 5.13 21.53 -5.08
N ASN A 202 5.07 20.73 -6.14
CA ASN A 202 6.14 20.61 -7.13
C ASN A 202 5.87 21.45 -8.39
N ARG A 203 5.06 22.50 -8.28
CA ARG A 203 4.89 23.49 -9.36
C ARG A 203 6.21 24.19 -9.62
N ARG A 204 6.55 24.46 -10.89
CA ARG A 204 7.85 25.05 -11.29
C ARG A 204 8.15 26.36 -10.56
N GLN A 205 7.15 27.22 -10.44
CA GLN A 205 7.25 28.49 -9.70
C GLN A 205 7.56 28.34 -8.20
N ASN A 206 7.44 27.13 -7.64
CA ASN A 206 7.72 26.83 -6.24
C ASN A 206 9.04 26.07 -6.05
N LEU A 207 9.76 25.72 -7.12
CA LEU A 207 10.99 24.93 -7.07
C LEU A 207 12.22 25.77 -7.43
N GLU A 208 13.21 25.77 -6.55
CA GLU A 208 14.52 26.40 -6.77
C GLU A 208 15.63 25.36 -6.65
N VAL A 209 16.57 25.32 -7.60
CA VAL A 209 17.77 24.48 -7.49
C VAL A 209 18.87 25.27 -6.80
N LYS A 210 19.39 24.77 -5.67
CA LYS A 210 20.44 25.41 -4.87
C LYS A 210 21.66 24.51 -4.76
N ALA A 211 22.86 25.08 -4.75
CA ALA A 211 24.07 24.31 -4.48
C ALA A 211 24.01 23.67 -3.08
N LEU A 212 24.57 22.47 -2.93
CA LEU A 212 24.82 21.88 -1.63
C LEU A 212 25.98 22.65 -0.98
N GLU A 213 25.71 23.31 0.14
CA GLU A 213 26.77 23.86 0.98
C GLU A 213 27.60 22.69 1.51
N ILE A 214 28.83 22.56 1.02
CA ILE A 214 29.81 21.65 1.61
C ILE A 214 30.20 22.28 2.93
N ALA A 215 29.79 21.68 4.05
CA ALA A 215 30.30 22.10 5.35
C ALA A 215 31.82 21.89 5.33
N GLU A 216 32.58 22.98 5.42
CA GLU A 216 34.02 22.89 5.62
C GLU A 216 34.28 22.07 6.88
N PRO A 217 35.20 21.09 6.84
CA PRO A 217 35.55 20.35 8.04
C PRO A 217 36.07 21.34 9.07
N THR A 218 35.42 21.38 10.23
CA THR A 218 35.88 22.15 11.39
C THR A 218 37.31 21.72 11.69
N GLU A 219 38.28 22.60 11.45
CA GLU A 219 39.66 22.38 11.88
C GLU A 219 39.65 22.18 13.41
N ILE A 220 40.33 21.11 13.85
CA ILE A 220 40.39 20.64 15.24
C ILE A 220 41.45 21.44 15.99
#